data_AF-A0A946MJ51-F1
#
_entry.id   AF-A0A946MJ51-F1
#
_cell.length_a   1.000
_cell.length_b   1.000
_cell.length_c   1.000
_cell.angle_alpha   90.00
_cell.angle_beta   90.00
_cell.angle_gamma   90.00
#
_symmetry.space_group_name_H-M   'P 1'
#
loop_
_entity.id
_entity.type
_entity.pdbx_description
1 polymer ?
#
loop_
_entity_poly.entity_id
_entity_poly.type
_entity_poly.pdbx_seq_one_letter_code
_entity_poly.pdbx_strand_id
1 'polypeptide(L)' 'EDTRSSILLDGVRGHQGYDKKTLKRLILMCSDLIESYPEIEEMDLNPVILYEQGLDVVDARIILKKNNDLDMQ' A
#
# COMPACT_ATOMS: atom_id res chain seq x y z
N GLU A 1 12.00 -11.38 2.68
CA GLU A 1 13.41 -11.00 2.52
C GLU A 1 13.92 -11.19 1.07
N ASP A 2 13.13 -11.79 0.16
CA ASP A 2 13.56 -12.16 -1.23
C ASP A 2 13.16 -11.21 -2.39
N THR A 3 12.83 -9.95 -2.14
CA THR A 3 12.61 -8.98 -3.24
C THR A 3 13.91 -8.27 -3.58
N ARG A 4 14.28 -8.13 -4.87
CA ARG A 4 15.50 -7.39 -5.29
C ARG A 4 15.59 -5.97 -4.71
N SER A 5 14.45 -5.38 -4.39
CA SER A 5 14.29 -4.06 -3.77
C SER A 5 14.60 -4.03 -2.26
N SER A 6 14.73 -5.17 -1.57
CA SER A 6 15.01 -5.21 -0.13
C SER A 6 16.35 -4.54 0.20
N ILE A 7 17.36 -4.73 -0.67
CA ILE A 7 18.68 -4.10 -0.58
C ILE A 7 18.57 -2.55 -0.68
N LEU A 8 17.61 -2.02 -1.44
CA LEU A 8 17.35 -0.58 -1.48
C LEU A 8 16.75 -0.09 -0.16
N LEU A 9 15.91 -0.91 0.47
CA LEU A 9 15.28 -0.59 1.75
C LEU A 9 16.23 -0.72 2.95
N ASP A 10 17.26 -1.56 2.85
CA ASP A 10 18.30 -1.74 3.88
C ASP A 10 19.33 -0.61 3.94
N GLY A 11 19.34 0.27 2.94
CA GLY A 11 20.35 1.32 2.79
C GLY A 11 21.65 0.77 2.18
N VAL A 12 22.32 1.59 1.37
CA VAL A 12 23.59 1.24 0.72
C VAL A 12 24.69 2.20 1.18
N ARG A 13 25.82 1.64 1.63
CA ARG A 13 27.08 2.36 1.95
C ARG A 13 26.86 3.67 2.75
N GLY A 14 26.54 3.54 4.03
CA GLY A 14 26.57 4.66 4.99
C GLY A 14 25.33 5.55 5.07
N HIS A 15 24.26 5.25 4.31
CA HIS A 15 22.96 5.93 4.44
C HIS A 15 22.05 5.21 5.44
N GLN A 16 21.26 5.95 6.22
CA GLN A 16 20.28 5.35 7.13
C GLN A 16 19.26 4.55 6.30
N GLY A 17 18.99 3.31 6.70
CA GLY A 17 17.97 2.48 6.06
C GLY A 17 16.58 3.12 6.17
N TYR A 18 15.72 2.86 5.20
CA TYR A 18 14.37 3.43 5.18
C TYR A 18 13.51 2.92 6.34
N ASP A 19 12.45 3.67 6.72
CA ASP A 19 11.55 3.28 7.81
C ASP A 19 10.63 2.11 7.43
N LYS A 20 11.20 0.90 7.46
CA LYS A 20 10.49 -0.36 7.22
C LYS A 20 9.31 -0.56 8.17
N LYS A 21 9.33 0.04 9.37
CA LYS A 21 8.21 -0.06 10.32
C LYS A 21 7.00 0.71 9.80
N THR A 22 7.20 1.91 9.25
CA THR A 22 6.10 2.67 8.65
C THR A 22 5.55 1.98 7.41
N LEU A 23 6.40 1.42 6.55
CA LEU A 23 5.93 0.63 5.40
C LEU A 23 5.09 -0.58 5.85
N LYS A 24 5.54 -1.32 6.87
CA LYS A 24 4.77 -2.43 7.43
C LYS A 24 3.42 -1.98 7.98
N ARG A 25 3.37 -0.84 8.68
CA ARG A 25 2.11 -0.26 9.17
C ARG A 25 1.16 0.08 8.04
N LEU A 26 1.64 0.69 6.96
CA LEU A 26 0.81 0.98 5.78
C LEU A 26 0.20 -0.30 5.20
N ILE A 27 0.99 -1.36 5.02
CA ILE A 27 0.49 -2.64 4.48
C ILE A 27 -0.59 -3.25 5.40
N LEU A 28 -0.38 -3.21 6.72
CA LEU A 28 -1.37 -3.70 7.68
C LEU A 28 -2.66 -2.86 7.62
N MET A 29 -2.54 -1.53 7.58
CA MET A 29 -3.68 -0.64 7.43
C MET A 29 -4.46 -0.92 6.14
N CYS A 30 -3.79 -1.19 5.04
CA CYS A 30 -4.44 -1.58 3.79
C CYS A 30 -5.21 -2.90 3.93
N SER A 31 -4.65 -3.87 4.65
CA SER A 31 -5.32 -5.15 4.93
C SER A 31 -6.58 -4.92 5.76
N ASP A 32 -6.48 -4.16 6.85
CA ASP A 32 -7.60 -3.86 7.74
C ASP A 32 -8.71 -3.09 6.99
N LEU A 33 -8.33 -2.19 6.07
CA LEU A 33 -9.27 -1.45 5.24
C LEU A 33 -10.06 -2.37 4.30
N ILE A 34 -9.37 -3.25 3.55
CA ILE A 34 -10.03 -4.17 2.62
C ILE A 34 -10.95 -5.15 3.37
N GLU A 35 -10.56 -5.60 4.56
CA GLU A 35 -11.41 -6.45 5.41
C GLU A 35 -12.64 -5.71 5.93
N SER A 36 -12.49 -4.44 6.30
CA SER A 36 -13.59 -3.61 6.83
C SER A 36 -14.59 -3.16 5.77
N TYR A 37 -14.18 -3.10 4.50
CA TYR A 37 -15.00 -2.62 3.38
C TYR A 37 -15.04 -3.67 2.25
N PRO A 38 -15.88 -4.72 2.38
CA PRO A 38 -15.99 -5.79 1.39
C PRO A 38 -16.43 -5.33 0.00
N GLU A 39 -16.96 -4.12 -0.14
CA GLU A 39 -17.31 -3.48 -1.41
C GLU A 39 -16.08 -3.08 -2.24
N ILE A 40 -14.91 -2.94 -1.62
CA ILE A 40 -13.66 -2.66 -2.35
C ILE A 40 -13.29 -3.91 -3.16
N GLU A 41 -13.18 -3.74 -4.47
CA GLU A 41 -12.74 -4.78 -5.41
C GLU A 41 -11.23 -4.72 -5.63
N GLU A 42 -10.68 -3.51 -5.77
CA GLU A 42 -9.25 -3.27 -6.00
C GLU A 42 -8.83 -1.99 -5.29
N MET A 43 -7.63 -2.00 -4.70
CA MET A 43 -6.97 -0.81 -4.18
C MET A 43 -5.52 -0.78 -4.66
N ASP A 44 -5.11 0.34 -5.26
CA ASP A 44 -3.74 0.60 -5.70
C ASP A 44 -3.25 1.91 -5.09
N LEU A 45 -2.08 1.86 -4.44
CA LEU A 45 -1.41 3.02 -3.87
C LEU A 45 -0.14 3.26 -4.70
N ASN A 46 -0.18 4.24 -5.59
CA ASN A 46 0.93 4.48 -6.51
C ASN A 46 0.96 5.94 -6.97
N PRO A 47 2.00 6.72 -6.63
CA PRO A 47 3.22 6.30 -5.93
C PRO A 47 3.11 6.38 -4.40
N VAL A 48 3.82 5.46 -3.73
CA VAL A 48 4.17 5.56 -2.30
C VAL A 48 5.64 5.95 -2.20
N ILE A 49 5.91 7.09 -1.57
CA ILE A 49 7.26 7.61 -1.36
C ILE A 49 7.67 7.29 0.07
N LEU A 50 8.73 6.49 0.22
CA LEU A 50 9.28 6.11 1.52
C LEU A 50 10.49 7.00 1.83
N TYR A 51 10.54 7.52 3.06
CA TYR A 51 11.64 8.35 3.55
C TYR A 51 12.43 7.61 4.64
N GLU A 52 13.53 8.23 5.11
CA GLU A 52 14.27 7.73 6.28
C GLU A 52 13.37 7.64 7.53
N GLN A 53 12.38 8.54 7.62
CA GLN A 53 11.36 8.54 8.67
C GLN A 53 9.99 8.82 8.02
N GLY A 54 9.07 7.87 8.14
CA GLY A 54 7.74 8.01 7.57
C GLY A 54 7.66 7.70 6.06
N LEU A 55 6.46 7.92 5.50
CA LEU A 55 6.14 7.76 4.09
C LEU A 55 4.97 8.68 3.71
N ASP A 56 4.85 8.97 2.42
CA ASP A 56 3.69 9.62 1.83
C ASP A 56 3.06 8.73 0.76
N VAL A 57 1.73 8.65 0.78
CA VAL A 57 0.94 8.11 -0.34
C VAL A 57 0.49 9.31 -1.16
N VAL A 58 1.03 9.46 -2.36
CA VAL A 58 0.80 10.67 -3.18
C VAL A 58 -0.50 10.55 -3.98
N ASP A 59 -0.81 9.33 -4.40
CA ASP A 59 -2.02 9.01 -5.15
C ASP A 59 -2.54 7.62 -4.76
N ALA A 60 -3.86 7.45 -4.88
CA ALA A 60 -4.56 6.23 -4.52
C ALA A 60 -5.78 6.03 -5.42
N ARG A 61 -5.92 4.83 -5.97
CA ARG A 61 -7.10 4.41 -6.73
C ARG A 61 -7.82 3.29 -5.98
N ILE A 62 -9.13 3.44 -5.80
CA ILE A 62 -10.01 2.42 -5.23
C ILE A 62 -11.11 2.13 -6.24
N ILE A 63 -11.29 0.86 -6.58
CA ILE A 63 -12.39 0.36 -7.41
C ILE A 63 -13.33 -0.41 -6.50
N LEU A 64 -14.62 -0.09 -6.61
CA LEU A 64 -15.68 -0.79 -5.89
C LEU A 64 -16.31 -1.85 -6.80
N LYS A 65 -16.79 -2.92 -6.18
CA LYS A 65 -17.59 -3.95 -6.84
C LYS A 65 -18.78 -3.30 -7.54
N LYS A 66 -19.09 -3.76 -8.75
CA LYS A 66 -20.34 -3.37 -9.41
C LYS A 66 -21.53 -3.88 -8.61
N ASN A 67 -22.47 -2.99 -8.29
CA ASN A 67 -23.79 -3.39 -7.82
C ASN A 67 -24.55 -3.98 -9.02
N ASN A 68 -24.87 -5.27 -8.97
CA ASN A 68 -25.66 -5.96 -9.99
C ASN A 68 -27.17 -5.63 -9.92
N ASP A 69 -27.56 -4.55 -9.24
CA ASP A 69 -28.97 -4.19 -9.05
C ASP A 69 -29.67 -3.70 -10.33
N LEU A 70 -28.96 -3.60 -11.46
CA LEU A 70 -29.49 -3.16 -12.76
C LEU A 70 -29.81 -4.30 -13.74
N ASP A 71 -29.51 -5.56 -13.41
CA ASP A 71 -29.82 -6.72 -14.28
C ASP A 71 -31.21 -7.34 -14.00
N MET A 72 -32.01 -6.69 -13.15
CA MET A 72 -33.40 -7.06 -12.86
C MET A 72 -34.38 -5.98 -13.36
N GLN A 73 -34.35 -5.65 -14.64
CA GLN A 73 -35.46 -5.01 -15.37
C GLN A 73 -35.72 -5.71 -16.70
#